data_AF-A0A2D9IR90-F1
#
_entry.id   AF-A0A2D9IR90-F1
#
_cell.length_a   1.000
_cell.length_b   1.000
_cell.length_c   1.000
_cell.angle_alpha   90.00
_cell.angle_beta   90.00
_cell.angle_gamma   90.00
#
_symmetry.space_group_name_H-M   'P 1'
#
loop_
_entity.id
_entity.type
_entity.pdbx_description
1 polymer ?
#
loop_
_entity_poly.entity_id
_entity_poly.type
_entity_poly.pdbx_seq_one_letter_code
_entity_poly.pdbx_strand_id
1 'polypeptide(L)'
;VKIRGLTKICGFFSSLERPIDFEAADKQPVDLIFTLLAPENNKGTEHLKALAMVSRVFNDKNIRAKLRSSENTDSLFAILTINEDSKAA
;
A
#
# COMPACT_ATOMS: atom_id res chain seq x y z
N VAL A 1 0.00 10.88 -5.10
CA VAL A 1 -0.68 12.07 -5.64
C VAL A 1 -0.70 13.17 -4.58
N LYS A 2 -0.48 14.44 -4.94
CA LYS A 2 -0.59 15.57 -4.00
C LYS A 2 -2.01 16.13 -4.03
N ILE A 3 -2.66 16.26 -2.86
CA ILE A 3 -4.07 16.67 -2.76
C ILE A 3 -4.18 17.92 -1.89
N ARG A 4 -4.90 18.94 -2.39
CA ARG A 4 -5.24 20.15 -1.62
C ARG A 4 -6.11 19.80 -0.43
N GLY A 5 -5.81 20.37 0.73
CA GLY A 5 -6.57 20.17 1.96
C GLY A 5 -6.15 18.96 2.80
N LEU A 6 -5.24 18.10 2.32
CA LEU A 6 -4.63 17.09 3.18
C LEU A 6 -3.62 17.74 4.13
N THR A 7 -3.73 17.43 5.42
CA THR A 7 -2.81 17.89 6.48
C THR A 7 -1.75 16.85 6.86
N LYS A 8 -1.98 15.59 6.50
CA LYS A 8 -1.08 14.45 6.73
C LYS A 8 -1.07 13.50 5.54
N ILE A 9 -0.08 12.61 5.50
CA ILE A 9 -0.06 11.51 4.53
C ILE A 9 -1.18 10.54 4.85
N CYS A 10 -1.89 10.10 3.83
CA CYS A 10 -2.95 9.09 3.92
C CYS A 10 -2.64 7.93 2.97
N GLY A 11 -2.85 6.71 3.44
CA GLY A 11 -2.82 5.50 2.62
C GLY A 11 -4.24 5.03 2.32
N PHE A 12 -4.46 4.51 1.11
CA PHE A 12 -5.69 3.83 0.74
C PHE A 12 -5.33 2.51 0.07
N PHE A 13 -5.91 1.41 0.56
CA PHE A 13 -5.71 0.10 -0.01
C PHE A 13 -6.98 -0.37 -0.70
N SER A 14 -6.82 -0.89 -1.92
CA SER A 14 -7.88 -1.51 -2.69
C SER A 14 -7.46 -2.92 -3.10
N SER A 15 -8.32 -3.90 -2.82
CA SER A 15 -8.26 -5.20 -3.46
C SER A 15 -9.39 -5.26 -4.49
N LEU A 16 -9.05 -5.65 -5.72
CA LEU A 16 -9.99 -5.75 -6.83
C LEU A 16 -10.42 -7.21 -7.00
N GLU A 17 -11.73 -7.45 -7.09
CA GLU A 17 -12.27 -8.78 -7.41
C GLU A 17 -11.83 -9.26 -8.79
N ARG A 18 -11.65 -8.32 -9.73
CA ARG A 18 -11.20 -8.58 -11.09
C ARG A 18 -9.89 -7.85 -11.33
N PRO A 19 -8.77 -8.57 -11.53
CA PRO A 19 -7.50 -7.95 -11.87
C PRO A 19 -7.62 -7.12 -13.16
N ILE A 20 -6.93 -5.99 -13.21
CA ILE A 20 -6.91 -5.09 -14.36
C ILE A 20 -5.56 -5.15 -15.08
N ASP A 21 -5.56 -4.94 -16.39
CA ASP A 21 -4.32 -4.67 -17.11
C ASP A 21 -3.82 -3.27 -16.74
N PHE A 22 -2.75 -3.24 -15.96
CA PHE A 22 -2.13 -2.01 -15.46
C PHE A 22 -0.78 -1.74 -16.15
N GLU A 23 -0.46 -2.49 -17.21
CA GLU A 23 0.84 -2.41 -17.88
C GLU A 23 2.02 -2.57 -16.91
N ALA A 24 1.86 -3.46 -15.92
CA ALA A 24 2.89 -3.73 -14.92
C ALA A 24 4.19 -4.23 -15.57
N ALA A 25 5.33 -3.96 -14.93
CA ALA A 25 6.65 -4.30 -15.46
C ALA A 25 6.85 -5.81 -15.71
N ASP A 26 6.16 -6.66 -14.96
CA ASP A 26 6.14 -8.12 -15.10
C ASP A 26 5.04 -8.63 -16.05
N LYS A 27 4.28 -7.71 -16.65
CA LYS A 27 3.15 -7.96 -17.55
C LYS A 27 2.02 -8.78 -16.92
N GLN A 28 1.93 -8.81 -15.59
CA GLN A 28 0.83 -9.45 -14.89
C GLN A 28 -0.30 -8.44 -14.62
N PRO A 29 -1.57 -8.86 -14.70
CA PRO A 29 -2.69 -8.05 -14.22
C PRO A 29 -2.55 -7.70 -12.73
N VAL A 30 -3.03 -6.52 -12.35
CA VAL A 30 -2.95 -5.99 -10.98
C VAL A 30 -4.30 -6.04 -10.31
N ASP A 31 -4.33 -6.58 -9.09
CA ASP A 31 -5.52 -6.70 -8.24
C ASP A 31 -5.33 -6.13 -6.83
N LEU A 32 -4.08 -5.90 -6.40
CA LEU A 32 -3.76 -5.27 -5.11
C LEU A 32 -3.14 -3.91 -5.37
N ILE A 33 -3.79 -2.85 -4.87
CA ILE A 33 -3.38 -1.46 -5.10
C ILE A 33 -3.23 -0.75 -3.77
N PHE A 34 -2.09 -0.09 -3.59
CA PHE A 34 -1.86 0.82 -2.46
C PHE A 34 -1.61 2.23 -2.98
N THR A 35 -2.47 3.16 -2.58
CA THR A 35 -2.40 4.57 -2.96
C THR A 35 -1.84 5.40 -1.81
N LEU A 36 -0.79 6.16 -2.08
CA LEU A 36 -0.26 7.17 -1.14
C LEU A 36 -0.67 8.58 -1.58
N LEU A 37 -1.38 9.26 -0.67
CA LEU A 37 -1.79 10.64 -0.82
C LEU A 37 -0.97 11.50 0.15
N ALA A 38 -0.33 12.54 -0.37
CA ALA A 38 0.49 13.44 0.43
C ALA A 38 -0.03 14.88 0.37
N PRO A 39 0.12 15.66 1.44
CA PRO A 39 -0.11 17.10 1.41
C PRO A 39 0.74 17.80 0.34
N GLU A 40 0.21 18.84 -0.30
CA GLU A 40 0.96 19.63 -1.31
C GLU A 40 2.25 20.24 -0.75
N ASN A 41 2.19 20.69 0.50
CA ASN A 41 3.27 21.31 1.25
C ASN A 41 4.30 20.29 1.80
N ASN A 42 4.09 18.98 1.60
CA ASN A 42 5.09 17.99 1.97
C ASN A 42 6.29 18.08 1.01
N LYS A 43 7.31 18.83 1.44
CA LYS A 43 8.62 18.96 0.78
C LYS A 43 9.64 17.95 1.30
N GLY A 44 9.28 17.14 2.30
CA GLY A 44 10.16 16.17 2.94
C GLY A 44 10.16 14.81 2.26
N THR A 45 11.07 13.94 2.67
CA THR A 45 11.21 12.55 2.18
C THR A 45 10.23 11.58 2.83
N GLU A 46 9.26 12.09 3.60
CA GLU A 46 8.33 11.27 4.36
C GLU A 46 7.46 10.38 3.46
N HIS A 47 7.05 10.89 2.29
CA HIS A 47 6.36 10.10 1.28
C HIS A 47 7.23 8.96 0.72
N LEU A 48 8.54 9.15 0.61
CA LEU A 48 9.48 8.09 0.20
C LEU A 48 9.64 7.04 1.29
N LYS A 49 9.68 7.45 2.57
CA LYS A 49 9.68 6.51 3.70
C LYS A 49 8.39 5.66 3.71
N ALA A 50 7.23 6.31 3.54
CA ALA A 50 5.95 5.62 3.43
C ALA A 50 5.94 4.64 2.24
N LEU A 51 6.42 5.07 1.07
CA LEU A 51 6.51 4.21 -0.11
C LEU A 51 7.45 3.02 0.11
N ALA A 52 8.59 3.23 0.78
CA ALA A 52 9.53 2.15 1.10
C ALA A 52 8.92 1.12 2.06
N MET A 53 8.13 1.56 3.06
CA MET A 53 7.41 0.66 3.96
C MET A 53 6.38 -0.18 3.19
N VAL A 54 5.54 0.47 2.38
CA VAL A 54 4.55 -0.23 1.54
C VAL A 54 5.22 -1.20 0.58
N SER A 55 6.32 -0.80 -0.07
CA SER A 55 7.08 -1.65 -0.98
C SER A 55 7.58 -2.94 -0.31
N ARG A 56 8.07 -2.86 0.94
CA ARG A 56 8.49 -4.04 1.72
C ARG A 56 7.33 -5.00 1.98
N VAL A 57 6.19 -4.46 2.41
CA VAL A 57 4.96 -5.25 2.64
C VAL A 57 4.53 -5.96 1.36
N PHE A 58 4.51 -5.24 0.23
CA PHE A 58 4.08 -5.78 -1.04
C PHE A 58 5.10 -6.70 -1.71
N ASN A 59 6.38 -6.67 -1.31
CA ASN A 59 7.39 -7.61 -1.82
C ASN A 59 7.28 -9.01 -1.18
N ASP A 60 6.68 -9.14 0.00
CA ASP A 60 6.44 -10.44 0.63
C ASP A 60 5.27 -11.19 -0.04
N LYS A 61 5.58 -12.35 -0.63
CA LYS A 61 4.59 -13.22 -1.30
C LYS A 61 3.52 -13.75 -0.33
N ASN A 62 3.88 -14.02 0.91
CA ASN A 62 2.95 -14.54 1.93
C ASN A 62 1.95 -13.46 2.34
N ILE A 63 2.40 -12.21 2.48
CA ILE A 63 1.50 -11.09 2.75
C ILE A 63 0.54 -10.90 1.57
N ARG A 64 1.03 -10.89 0.32
CA ARG A 64 0.16 -10.78 -0.86
C ARG A 64 -0.87 -11.91 -0.94
N ALA A 65 -0.49 -13.14 -0.60
CA ALA A 65 -1.41 -14.27 -0.56
C ALA A 65 -2.50 -14.08 0.50
N LYS A 66 -2.14 -13.65 1.71
CA LYS A 66 -3.10 -13.34 2.79
C LYS A 66 -4.07 -12.23 2.43
N LEU A 67 -3.59 -11.17 1.76
CA LEU A 67 -4.44 -10.08 1.30
C LEU A 67 -5.47 -10.57 0.28
N ARG A 68 -5.08 -11.43 -0.66
CA ARG A 68 -6.00 -11.99 -1.66
C ARG A 68 -7.02 -12.99 -1.10
N SER A 69 -6.69 -13.67 0.00
CA SER A 69 -7.61 -14.60 0.65
C SER A 69 -8.53 -13.94 1.68
N SER A 70 -8.43 -12.62 1.86
CA SER A 70 -9.17 -11.90 2.89
C SER A 70 -10.49 -11.35 2.34
N GLU A 71 -11.59 -11.63 3.03
CA GLU A 71 -12.94 -11.30 2.55
C GLU A 71 -13.53 -10.04 3.21
N ASN A 72 -12.84 -9.43 4.19
CA ASN A 72 -13.35 -8.26 4.90
C ASN A 72 -12.28 -7.19 5.15
N THR A 73 -12.74 -5.94 5.25
CA THR A 73 -11.90 -4.76 5.39
C THR A 73 -11.07 -4.77 6.67
N ASP A 74 -11.60 -5.30 7.78
CA ASP A 74 -10.89 -5.33 9.07
C ASP A 74 -9.68 -6.25 9.02
N SER A 75 -9.81 -7.41 8.38
CA SER A 75 -8.72 -8.36 8.20
C SER A 75 -7.65 -7.81 7.26
N LEU A 76 -8.05 -7.14 6.18
CA LEU A 76 -7.13 -6.44 5.28
C LEU A 76 -6.35 -5.36 6.02
N PHE A 77 -7.04 -4.55 6.82
CA PHE A 77 -6.42 -3.51 7.63
C PHE A 77 -5.40 -4.11 8.61
N ALA A 78 -5.81 -5.15 9.34
CA ALA A 78 -4.94 -5.85 10.29
C ALA A 78 -3.68 -6.41 9.62
N ILE A 79 -3.80 -7.07 8.46
CA ILE A 79 -2.63 -7.60 7.72
C ILE A 79 -1.65 -6.47 7.34
N LEU A 80 -2.16 -5.32 6.91
CA LEU A 80 -1.34 -4.18 6.50
C LEU A 80 -0.69 -3.44 7.67
N THR A 81 -1.28 -3.50 8.87
CA THR A 81 -0.76 -2.84 10.08
C THR A 81 -0.03 -3.78 11.04
N ILE A 82 0.03 -5.09 10.76
CA ILE A 82 0.60 -6.11 11.64
C ILE A 82 2.13 -5.97 11.87
N ASN A 83 2.81 -5.06 11.17
CA ASN A 83 4.25 -4.82 11.34
C ASN A 83 4.56 -3.49 12.05
N GLU A 84 4.27 -3.40 13.35
CA GLU A 84 4.91 -2.40 14.23
C GLU A 84 6.22 -2.91 14.88
N ASP A 85 6.61 -4.19 14.71
CA ASP A 85 7.75 -4.78 15.45
C ASP A 85 8.90 -5.34 14.59
N SER A 86 9.07 -4.91 13.34
CA SER A 86 10.37 -5.11 12.66
C SER A 86 11.28 -3.94 13.00
N LYS A 87 11.93 -4.05 14.17
CA LYS A 87 13.02 -3.22 14.64
C LYS A 87 13.94 -2.80 13.48
N ALA A 88 14.32 -1.53 13.52
CA ALA A 88 15.58 -1.08 12.95
C ALA A 88 16.69 -2.10 13.29
N ALA A 89 17.27 -2.68 12.25
CA ALA A 89 18.60 -3.28 12.29
C ALA A 89 19.55 -2.31 11.61
#